data_AF-A0A1G7H9H8-F1
#
_entry.id   AF-A0A1G7H9H8-F1
#
_cell.length_a   1.000
_cell.length_b   1.000
_cell.length_c   1.000
_cell.angle_alpha   90.00
_cell.angle_beta   90.00
_cell.angle_gamma   90.00
#
_symmetry.space_group_name_H-M   'P 1'
#
loop_
_entity.id
_entity.type
_entity.pdbx_description
1 polymer ?
#
loop_
_entity_poly.entity_id
_entity_poly.type
_entity_poly.pdbx_seq_one_letter_code
_entity_poly.pdbx_strand_id
1 'polypeptide(L)'
;MPNYYAQIEQDGRVFALSELAGEVTASDMIPINEELYQNNRLLYTRYVDGEFKGLFAQMESDKSVIKPDGEEMLTVTITMTDLLGKVQSEFNEELDIELNGMKQTVKPTKGVAEITISSDEPGDFLMKTIGLDRNAELKVVVSDGN
;
A
#
# COMPACT_ATOMS: atom_id res chain seq x y z
N MET A 1 10.32 -22.02 22.06
CA MET A 1 9.92 -21.43 20.76
C MET A 1 9.67 -19.95 21.03
N PRO A 2 10.08 -19.04 20.14
CA PRO A 2 9.77 -17.63 20.28
C PRO A 2 8.25 -17.41 20.27
N ASN A 3 7.79 -16.40 21.02
CA ASN A 3 6.41 -15.94 20.96
C ASN A 3 6.38 -14.61 20.19
N TYR A 4 5.51 -14.52 19.18
CA TYR A 4 5.37 -13.34 18.35
C TYR A 4 4.14 -12.54 18.75
N TYR A 5 4.28 -11.21 18.75
CA TYR A 5 3.22 -10.30 19.11
C TYR A 5 3.14 -9.12 18.15
N ALA A 6 1.91 -8.69 17.86
CA ALA A 6 1.62 -7.38 17.31
C ALA A 6 1.20 -6.45 18.47
N GLN A 7 1.90 -5.32 18.62
CA GLN A 7 1.53 -4.31 19.60
C GLN A 7 0.55 -3.31 18.97
N ILE A 8 -0.56 -3.06 19.65
CA ILE A 8 -1.64 -2.20 19.18
C ILE A 8 -1.80 -0.91 20.01
N GLU A 9 -2.18 0.17 19.35
CA GLU A 9 -2.61 1.41 19.99
C GLU A 9 -4.05 1.27 20.55
N GLN A 10 -4.53 2.30 21.26
CA GLN A 10 -5.89 2.31 21.82
C GLN A 10 -7.00 2.19 20.78
N ASP A 11 -6.75 2.61 19.53
CA ASP A 11 -7.68 2.49 18.41
C ASP A 11 -7.55 1.14 17.67
N GLY A 12 -6.72 0.23 18.17
CA GLY A 12 -6.45 -1.08 17.59
C GLY A 12 -5.37 -1.08 16.51
N ARG A 13 -4.77 0.07 16.16
CA ARG A 13 -3.73 0.12 15.12
C ARG A 13 -2.45 -0.58 15.55
N VAL A 14 -1.93 -1.47 14.73
CA VAL A 14 -0.64 -2.14 14.93
C VAL A 14 0.49 -1.14 14.65
N PHE A 15 1.35 -0.91 15.63
CA PHE A 15 2.49 0.00 15.49
C PHE A 15 3.87 -0.66 15.70
N ALA A 16 3.91 -1.86 16.28
CA ALA A 16 5.14 -2.61 16.46
C ALA A 16 4.92 -4.12 16.40
N LEU A 17 5.98 -4.84 16.04
CA LEU A 17 6.05 -6.30 16.08
C LEU A 17 7.16 -6.69 17.05
N SER A 18 6.97 -7.77 17.81
CA SER A 18 7.94 -8.20 18.83
C SER A 18 8.09 -9.72 18.85
N GLU A 19 9.33 -10.17 19.03
CA GLU A 19 9.69 -11.54 19.33
C GLU A 19 10.16 -11.61 20.78
N LEU A 20 9.44 -12.35 21.62
CA LEU A 20 9.68 -12.42 23.05
C LEU A 20 9.91 -13.86 23.52
N ALA A 21 10.75 -14.01 24.53
CA ALA A 21 11.14 -15.33 25.07
C ALA A 21 10.06 -16.00 25.94
N GLY A 22 9.02 -15.25 26.34
CA GLY A 22 7.96 -15.72 27.24
C GLY A 22 6.59 -15.17 26.87
N GLU A 23 5.56 -15.68 27.53
CA GLU A 23 4.19 -15.21 27.33
C GLU A 23 3.98 -13.81 27.94
N VAL A 24 3.21 -12.98 27.24
CA VAL A 24 2.80 -11.64 27.69
C VAL A 24 1.28 -11.60 27.82
N THR A 25 0.80 -11.04 28.93
CA THR A 25 -0.63 -10.89 29.25
C THR A 25 -1.15 -9.46 29.09
N ALA A 26 -0.31 -8.56 28.57
CA ALA A 26 -0.70 -7.19 28.30
C ALA A 26 -1.75 -7.15 27.18
N SER A 27 -2.82 -6.38 27.38
CA SER A 27 -3.98 -6.33 26.47
C SER A 27 -3.67 -5.70 25.11
N ASP A 28 -2.60 -4.92 25.03
CA ASP A 28 -2.09 -4.30 23.81
C ASP A 28 -1.13 -5.21 23.03
N MET A 29 -0.85 -6.42 23.54
CA MET A 29 0.06 -7.39 22.91
C MET A 29 -0.74 -8.56 22.36
N ILE A 30 -1.08 -8.48 21.06
CA ILE A 30 -1.89 -9.48 20.39
C ILE A 30 -0.99 -10.63 19.90
N PRO A 31 -1.21 -11.89 20.34
CA PRO A 31 -0.44 -13.02 19.87
C PRO A 31 -0.61 -13.23 18.36
N ILE A 32 0.48 -13.47 17.66
CA ILE A 32 0.48 -13.77 16.21
C ILE A 32 1.35 -14.98 15.91
N ASN A 33 1.22 -15.54 14.71
CA ASN A 33 2.10 -16.60 14.22
C ASN A 33 3.33 -16.02 13.50
N GLU A 34 4.29 -16.88 13.15
CA GLU A 34 5.51 -16.48 12.44
C GLU A 34 5.23 -15.87 11.06
N GLU A 35 4.22 -16.38 10.35
CA GLU A 35 3.81 -15.86 9.03
C GLU A 35 3.37 -14.38 9.11
N LEU A 36 2.54 -14.05 10.09
CA LEU A 36 2.10 -12.68 10.36
C LEU A 36 3.25 -11.80 10.85
N TYR A 37 4.17 -12.34 11.66
CA TYR A 37 5.36 -11.61 12.12
C TYR A 37 6.29 -11.23 10.96
N GLN A 38 6.43 -12.10 9.96
CA GLN A 38 7.23 -11.84 8.76
C GLN A 38 6.49 -10.98 7.72
N ASN A 39 5.18 -10.77 7.88
CA ASN A 39 4.40 -9.95 6.98
C ASN A 39 4.51 -8.46 7.32
N ASN A 40 5.36 -7.75 6.59
CA ASN A 40 5.55 -6.29 6.71
C ASN A 40 4.28 -5.46 6.48
N ARG A 41 3.21 -6.04 5.93
CA ARG A 41 1.90 -5.37 5.78
C ARG A 41 1.09 -5.39 7.08
N LEU A 42 1.47 -6.17 8.09
CA LEU A 42 0.76 -6.21 9.38
C LEU A 42 0.86 -4.88 10.13
N LEU A 43 1.99 -4.19 10.00
CA LEU A 43 2.13 -2.82 10.49
C LEU A 43 1.07 -1.92 9.86
N TYR A 44 0.49 -1.04 10.68
CA TYR A 44 -0.58 -0.11 10.31
C TYR A 44 -1.97 -0.72 10.07
N THR A 45 -2.11 -2.06 10.10
CA THR A 45 -3.45 -2.68 10.17
C THR A 45 -4.15 -2.34 11.48
N ARG A 46 -5.47 -2.56 11.54
CA ARG A 46 -6.25 -2.46 12.76
C ARG A 46 -6.69 -3.84 13.24
N TYR A 47 -6.49 -4.10 14.52
CA TYR A 47 -7.05 -5.26 15.19
C TYR A 47 -8.46 -4.95 15.69
N VAL A 48 -9.47 -5.58 15.09
CA VAL A 48 -10.89 -5.34 15.40
C VAL A 48 -11.62 -6.68 15.40
N ASP A 49 -12.40 -6.95 16.44
CA ASP A 49 -13.21 -8.17 16.60
C ASP A 49 -12.41 -9.48 16.50
N GLY A 50 -11.15 -9.48 16.93
CA GLY A 50 -10.29 -10.67 16.91
C GLY A 50 -9.50 -10.87 15.61
N GLU A 51 -9.58 -9.93 14.66
CA GLU A 51 -8.94 -10.04 13.35
C GLU A 51 -8.13 -8.79 13.00
N PHE A 52 -7.02 -8.97 12.28
CA PHE A 52 -6.28 -7.88 11.67
C PHE A 52 -6.93 -7.50 10.34
N LYS A 53 -7.37 -6.26 10.23
CA LYS A 53 -8.00 -5.69 9.04
C LYS A 53 -7.13 -4.56 8.51
N GLY A 54 -6.86 -4.57 7.22
CA GLY A 54 -6.11 -3.52 6.56
C GLY A 54 -6.41 -3.50 5.07
N LEU A 55 -6.38 -2.31 4.50
CA LEU A 55 -6.57 -2.07 3.09
C LEU A 55 -5.30 -1.44 2.52
N PHE A 56 -4.73 -2.09 1.51
CA PHE A 56 -3.45 -1.71 0.93
C PHE A 56 -3.62 -1.48 -0.57
N ALA A 57 -3.08 -0.38 -1.07
CA ALA A 57 -2.87 -0.23 -2.49
C ALA A 57 -1.58 -0.93 -2.92
N GLN A 58 -1.62 -1.58 -4.07
CA GLN A 58 -0.46 -2.09 -4.80
C GLN A 58 -0.44 -1.36 -6.14
N MET A 59 0.67 -0.71 -6.47
CA MET A 59 0.85 -0.01 -7.74
C MET A 59 1.83 -0.77 -8.62
N GLU A 60 1.45 -1.01 -9.86
CA GLU A 60 2.30 -1.61 -10.88
C GLU A 60 2.17 -0.81 -12.17
N SER A 61 3.27 -0.60 -12.87
CA SER A 61 3.26 0.02 -14.20
C SER A 61 3.59 -0.98 -15.28
N ASP A 62 3.00 -0.78 -16.45
CA ASP A 62 3.31 -1.56 -17.66
C ASP A 62 4.73 -1.30 -18.18
N LYS A 63 5.30 -0.13 -17.85
CA LYS A 63 6.65 0.31 -18.21
C LYS A 63 7.39 0.86 -16.99
N SER A 64 8.71 0.82 -17.02
CA SER A 64 9.55 1.49 -16.00
C SER A 64 10.02 2.89 -16.41
N VAL A 65 10.02 3.18 -17.72
CA VAL A 65 10.49 4.43 -18.32
C VAL A 65 9.62 4.78 -19.53
N ILE A 66 9.35 6.07 -19.76
CA ILE A 66 8.76 6.63 -20.99
C ILE A 66 9.61 7.78 -21.53
N LYS A 67 9.49 8.09 -22.82
CA LYS A 67 10.15 9.25 -23.43
C LYS A 67 9.50 10.57 -23.01
N PRO A 68 10.28 11.66 -22.93
CA PRO A 68 9.78 13.02 -22.70
C PRO A 68 9.22 13.64 -24.01
N ASP A 69 8.33 12.94 -24.71
CA ASP A 69 7.73 13.42 -25.97
C ASP A 69 6.26 13.84 -25.82
N GLY A 70 5.66 13.62 -24.65
CA GLY A 70 4.24 13.89 -24.38
C GLY A 70 3.27 12.90 -25.04
N GLU A 71 3.77 12.00 -25.89
CA GLU A 71 2.99 11.02 -26.66
C GLU A 71 3.10 9.63 -26.07
N GLU A 72 4.30 9.25 -25.60
CA GLU A 72 4.50 7.97 -24.95
C GLU A 72 3.77 7.94 -23.61
N MET A 73 2.95 6.92 -23.45
CA MET A 73 2.15 6.69 -22.26
C MET A 73 2.65 5.47 -21.47
N LEU A 74 2.51 5.56 -20.16
CA LEU A 74 2.63 4.48 -19.18
C LEU A 74 1.30 4.33 -18.46
N THR A 75 0.88 3.09 -18.25
CA THR A 75 -0.34 2.78 -17.48
C THR A 75 0.05 2.24 -16.12
N VAL A 76 -0.43 2.89 -15.06
CA VAL A 76 -0.34 2.42 -13.69
C VAL A 76 -1.64 1.72 -13.33
N THR A 77 -1.53 0.46 -12.92
CA THR A 77 -2.61 -0.31 -12.30
C THR A 77 -2.49 -0.20 -10.79
N ILE A 78 -3.53 0.30 -10.15
CA ILE A 78 -3.66 0.36 -8.70
C ILE A 78 -4.65 -0.72 -8.26
N THR A 79 -4.15 -1.69 -7.50
CA THR A 79 -4.94 -2.82 -6.98
C THR A 79 -5.10 -2.70 -5.48
N MET A 80 -6.34 -2.69 -5.01
CA MET A 80 -6.70 -2.68 -3.60
C MET A 80 -6.69 -4.11 -3.07
N THR A 81 -5.87 -4.37 -2.06
CA THR A 81 -5.62 -5.70 -1.49
C THR A 81 -5.78 -5.69 0.03
N ASP A 82 -6.06 -6.85 0.60
CA ASP A 82 -5.94 -7.07 2.04
C ASP A 82 -4.50 -7.35 2.49
N LEU A 83 -4.35 -7.62 3.78
CA LEU A 83 -3.11 -8.03 4.44
C LEU A 83 -2.44 -9.23 3.76
N LEU A 84 -3.22 -10.14 3.17
CA LEU A 84 -2.74 -11.36 2.50
C LEU A 84 -2.47 -11.13 1.00
N GLY A 85 -2.70 -9.91 0.49
CA GLY A 85 -2.52 -9.57 -0.91
C GLY A 85 -3.69 -9.99 -1.80
N LYS A 86 -4.83 -10.39 -1.23
CA LYS A 86 -6.02 -10.72 -2.01
C LYS A 86 -6.76 -9.46 -2.41
N VAL A 87 -7.14 -9.38 -3.69
CA VAL A 87 -7.90 -8.26 -4.26
C VAL A 87 -9.24 -8.11 -3.54
N GLN A 88 -9.53 -6.89 -3.13
CA GLN A 88 -10.80 -6.50 -2.50
C GLN A 88 -11.81 -6.11 -3.59
N SER A 89 -12.46 -7.11 -4.19
CA SER A 89 -13.41 -6.91 -5.31
C SER A 89 -14.63 -6.07 -4.97
N GLU A 90 -14.95 -5.92 -3.69
CA GLU A 90 -16.06 -5.09 -3.22
C GLU A 90 -15.65 -3.63 -2.99
N PHE A 91 -14.34 -3.32 -3.05
CA PHE A 91 -13.86 -1.96 -2.86
C PHE A 91 -14.24 -1.08 -4.08
N ASN A 92 -14.98 -0.01 -3.79
CA ASN A 92 -15.54 0.93 -4.77
C ASN A 92 -15.50 2.40 -4.31
N GLU A 93 -14.77 2.68 -3.24
CA GLU A 93 -14.60 4.03 -2.69
C GLU A 93 -13.60 4.84 -3.52
N GLU A 94 -13.69 6.16 -3.44
CA GLU A 94 -12.73 7.04 -4.11
C GLU A 94 -11.33 6.92 -3.48
N LEU A 95 -10.31 6.94 -4.31
CA LEU A 95 -8.92 6.89 -3.93
C LEU A 95 -8.22 8.16 -4.43
N ASP A 96 -7.66 8.91 -3.51
CA ASP A 96 -6.82 10.05 -3.84
C ASP A 96 -5.39 9.58 -4.14
N ILE A 97 -4.83 10.12 -5.20
CA ILE A 97 -3.43 9.94 -5.59
C ILE A 97 -2.77 11.30 -5.75
N GLU A 98 -1.45 11.31 -5.61
CA GLU A 98 -0.62 12.47 -5.90
C GLU A 98 0.51 12.06 -6.84
N LEU A 99 0.67 12.82 -7.93
CA LEU A 99 1.79 12.72 -8.85
C LEU A 99 2.48 14.09 -8.91
N ASN A 100 3.71 14.16 -8.41
CA ASN A 100 4.50 15.40 -8.41
C ASN A 100 3.76 16.62 -7.80
N GLY A 101 3.03 16.40 -6.71
CA GLY A 101 2.23 17.44 -6.04
C GLY A 101 0.86 17.71 -6.67
N MET A 102 0.57 17.17 -7.85
CA MET A 102 -0.78 17.23 -8.44
C MET A 102 -1.64 16.12 -7.86
N LYS A 103 -2.79 16.48 -7.31
CA LYS A 103 -3.74 15.52 -6.76
C LYS A 103 -4.80 15.15 -7.78
N GLN A 104 -5.12 13.87 -7.84
CA GLN A 104 -6.21 13.34 -8.63
C GLN A 104 -7.01 12.35 -7.79
N THR A 105 -8.31 12.27 -8.05
CA THR A 105 -9.18 11.27 -7.43
C THR A 105 -9.54 10.24 -8.48
N VAL A 106 -9.31 8.96 -8.17
CA VAL A 106 -9.70 7.84 -9.03
C VAL A 106 -10.70 6.97 -8.31
N LYS A 107 -11.58 6.31 -9.06
CA LYS A 107 -12.57 5.39 -8.50
C LYS A 107 -12.27 3.97 -8.97
N PRO A 108 -11.71 3.11 -8.10
CA PRO A 108 -11.52 1.71 -8.44
C PRO A 108 -12.84 1.02 -8.75
N THR A 109 -12.81 0.17 -9.77
CA THR A 109 -13.89 -0.76 -10.10
C THR A 109 -13.41 -2.16 -9.74
N LYS A 110 -14.16 -2.83 -8.86
CA LYS A 110 -13.79 -4.15 -8.33
C LYS A 110 -12.40 -4.17 -7.68
N GLY A 111 -12.07 -3.12 -6.93
CA GLY A 111 -10.76 -2.96 -6.29
C GLY A 111 -9.61 -2.64 -7.24
N VAL A 112 -9.85 -2.30 -8.51
CA VAL A 112 -8.79 -1.95 -9.47
C VAL A 112 -9.07 -0.58 -10.11
N ALA A 113 -8.06 0.29 -10.14
CA ALA A 113 -8.05 1.53 -10.91
C ALA A 113 -6.88 1.55 -11.89
N GLU A 114 -7.07 2.21 -13.03
CA GLU A 114 -6.02 2.41 -14.04
C GLU A 114 -5.82 3.90 -14.28
N ILE A 115 -4.56 4.28 -14.49
CA ILE A 115 -4.15 5.66 -14.66
C ILE A 115 -3.12 5.72 -15.76
N THR A 116 -3.31 6.60 -16.72
CA THR A 116 -2.36 6.82 -17.79
C THR A 116 -1.56 8.09 -17.53
N ILE A 117 -0.24 7.99 -17.69
CA ILE A 117 0.71 9.09 -17.50
C ILE A 117 1.47 9.28 -18.80
N SER A 118 1.60 10.53 -19.23
CA SER A 118 2.57 10.97 -20.24
C SER A 118 3.26 12.24 -19.73
N SER A 119 4.43 12.55 -20.30
CA SER A 119 5.18 13.76 -19.98
C SER A 119 6.02 14.18 -21.19
N ASP A 120 6.10 15.48 -21.44
CA ASP A 120 7.05 16.11 -22.35
C ASP A 120 8.30 16.65 -21.60
N GLU A 121 8.30 16.58 -20.27
CA GLU A 121 9.43 16.95 -19.43
C GLU A 121 10.15 15.71 -18.89
N PRO A 122 11.48 15.61 -19.03
CA PRO A 122 12.25 14.54 -18.43
C PRO A 122 12.30 14.71 -16.90
N GLY A 123 12.27 13.60 -16.18
CA GLY A 123 12.29 13.64 -14.72
C GLY A 123 11.91 12.33 -14.04
N ASP A 124 12.16 12.31 -12.73
CA ASP A 124 11.72 11.26 -11.83
C ASP A 124 10.50 11.75 -11.06
N PHE A 125 9.33 11.16 -11.32
CA PHE A 125 8.08 11.53 -10.66
C PHE A 125 7.68 10.47 -9.64
N LEU A 126 7.31 10.90 -8.44
CA LEU A 126 6.77 10.01 -7.41
C LEU A 126 5.24 10.05 -7.46
N MET A 127 4.63 8.93 -7.78
CA MET A 127 3.21 8.69 -7.58
C MET A 127 3.01 8.07 -6.19
N LYS A 128 2.00 8.54 -5.45
CA LYS A 128 1.59 7.93 -4.18
C LYS A 128 0.08 7.96 -3.98
N THR A 129 -0.47 6.98 -3.27
CA THR A 129 -1.84 7.09 -2.73
C THR A 129 -1.88 8.05 -1.55
N ILE A 130 -3.05 8.57 -1.22
CA ILE A 130 -3.31 9.39 -0.04
C ILE A 130 -4.45 8.79 0.77
N GLY A 131 -4.32 8.82 2.10
CA GLY A 131 -5.42 8.51 3.02
C GLY A 131 -5.59 7.02 3.35
N LEU A 132 -4.67 6.16 2.91
CA LEU A 132 -4.64 4.75 3.30
C LEU A 132 -3.89 4.55 4.62
N ASP A 133 -4.10 3.40 5.27
CA ASP A 133 -3.33 2.99 6.44
C ASP A 133 -1.83 2.93 6.13
N ARG A 134 -1.48 2.57 4.89
CA ARG A 134 -0.15 2.72 4.32
C ARG A 134 -0.26 3.19 2.88
N ASN A 135 0.35 4.32 2.57
CA ASN A 135 0.40 4.82 1.21
C ASN A 135 1.28 3.92 0.34
N ALA A 136 0.79 3.56 -0.83
CA ALA A 136 1.59 2.95 -1.87
C ALA A 136 2.34 4.04 -2.64
N GLU A 137 3.54 3.71 -3.09
CA GLU A 137 4.40 4.62 -3.83
C GLU A 137 4.93 3.92 -5.08
N LEU A 138 5.02 4.65 -6.20
CA LEU A 138 5.59 4.19 -7.45
C LEU A 138 6.43 5.31 -8.06
N LYS A 139 7.67 5.00 -8.43
CA LYS A 139 8.54 5.91 -9.17
C LYS A 139 8.27 5.76 -10.66
N VAL A 140 7.94 6.86 -11.32
CA VAL A 140 7.76 6.98 -12.76
C VAL A 140 8.95 7.73 -13.33
N VAL A 141 9.66 7.13 -14.28
CA VAL A 141 10.85 7.71 -14.88
C VAL A 141 10.53 8.18 -16.30
N VAL A 142 10.88 9.41 -16.61
CA VAL A 142 10.76 9.99 -17.95
C VAL A 142 12.16 10.37 -18.41
N SER A 143 12.70 9.66 -19.41
CA SER A 143 14.03 9.93 -19.94
C SER A 143 14.19 9.49 -21.38
N ASP A 144 15.17 10.08 -22.07
CA ASP A 144 15.53 9.72 -23.44
C ASP A 144 16.24 8.35 -23.55
N GLY A 145 16.42 7.64 -22.43
CA GLY A 145 17.04 6.30 -22.41
C GLY A 145 18.53 6.26 -22.74
N ASN A 146 19.23 7.41 -22.69
CA ASN A 146 20.69 7.52 -22.85
C ASN A 146 21.42 7.62 -21.51
#